data_AF-A0A3E5FRM9-F1
#
_entry.id   AF-A0A3E5FRM9-F1
#
_cell.length_a   1.000
_cell.length_b   1.000
_cell.length_c   1.000
_cell.angle_alpha   90.00
_cell.angle_beta   90.00
_cell.angle_gamma   90.00
#
_symmetry.space_group_name_H-M   'P 1'
#
loop_
_entity.id
_entity.type
_entity.pdbx_description
1 polymer ?
#
loop_
_entity_poly.entity_id
_entity_poly.type
_entity_poly.pdbx_seq_one_letter_code
_entity_poly.pdbx_strand_id
1 'polypeptide(L)'
;MFKNKKLVGLLICICLLFCSIFAITLTSSNNIDSSKNIKETKVQQESKKTFVLKQNEEENLELQSNQETKSKQSNTNKSTKVETNQDNNTPTSDDNVANGKRYITLSIDCKTILNNLNELPEQYHSFVPSNGVILAEKKVSINEGDTVFDVIVKVTKMQKIQLSSIGGYIQSINNLPEKLFNGSGGWMYEVNGIYGDKGSKEYVLNNNDKVKWRYSCYSGDLY
;
A
#
# COMPACT_ATOMS: atom_id res chain seq x y z
N MET A 1 38.26 -50.32 -10.67
CA MET A 1 37.39 -51.17 -9.82
C MET A 1 35.93 -50.78 -10.10
N PHE A 2 35.12 -51.66 -10.70
CA PHE A 2 33.80 -51.27 -11.23
C PHE A 2 32.67 -51.36 -10.18
N LYS A 3 32.09 -50.22 -9.80
CA LYS A 3 30.72 -50.08 -9.28
C LYS A 3 29.99 -48.99 -10.09
N ASN A 4 28.66 -48.91 -9.97
CA ASN A 4 27.73 -47.98 -10.66
C ASN A 4 27.12 -48.39 -12.01
N LYS A 5 27.44 -49.56 -12.59
CA LYS A 5 26.70 -50.07 -13.79
C LYS A 5 25.18 -50.20 -13.55
N LYS A 6 24.75 -50.48 -12.31
CA LYS A 6 23.32 -50.53 -11.92
C LYS A 6 22.64 -49.15 -11.89
N LEU A 7 23.39 -48.06 -11.65
CA LEU A 7 22.81 -46.71 -11.55
C LEU A 7 22.49 -46.13 -12.93
N VAL A 8 23.36 -46.37 -13.92
CA VAL A 8 23.15 -45.95 -15.32
C VAL A 8 21.93 -46.64 -15.93
N GLY A 9 21.75 -47.94 -15.68
CA GLY A 9 20.56 -48.67 -16.14
C GLY A 9 19.25 -48.17 -15.53
N LEU A 10 19.28 -47.70 -14.28
CA LEU A 10 18.09 -47.17 -13.60
C LEU A 10 17.61 -45.85 -14.21
N LEU A 11 18.53 -44.92 -14.54
CA LEU A 11 18.18 -43.67 -15.20
C LEU A 11 17.55 -43.89 -16.59
N ILE A 12 18.08 -44.83 -17.37
CA ILE A 12 17.58 -45.12 -18.72
C ILE A 12 16.13 -45.64 -18.69
N CYS A 13 15.79 -46.49 -17.72
CA CYS A 13 14.42 -46.99 -17.57
C CYS A 13 13.42 -45.89 -17.19
N ILE A 14 13.85 -44.91 -16.38
CA ILE A 14 13.01 -43.78 -15.98
C ILE A 14 12.68 -42.89 -17.19
N CYS A 15 13.67 -42.57 -18.04
CA CYS A 15 13.44 -41.79 -19.25
C CYS A 15 12.43 -42.44 -20.21
N LEU A 16 12.47 -43.77 -20.37
CA LEU A 16 11.57 -44.49 -21.27
C LEU A 16 10.11 -44.53 -20.76
N LEU A 17 9.88 -44.47 -19.44
CA LEU A 17 8.53 -44.44 -18.86
C LEU A 17 7.83 -43.09 -19.09
N PHE A 18 8.56 -41.97 -19.12
CA PHE A 18 7.95 -40.64 -19.37
C PHE A 18 7.57 -40.40 -20.83
N CYS A 19 8.21 -41.05 -21.80
CA CYS A 19 7.88 -40.87 -23.23
C CYS A 19 6.54 -41.50 -23.64
N SER A 20 6.00 -42.44 -22.86
CA SER A 20 4.79 -43.22 -23.23
C SER A 20 3.47 -42.48 -22.97
N ILE A 21 3.45 -41.50 -22.06
CA ILE A 21 2.22 -40.81 -21.63
C ILE A 21 1.82 -39.69 -22.63
N PHE A 22 2.76 -39.16 -23.40
CA PHE A 22 2.51 -38.09 -24.38
C PHE A 22 1.98 -38.59 -25.75
N ALA A 23 1.72 -39.90 -25.88
CA ALA A 23 1.41 -40.53 -27.16
C ALA A 23 -0.09 -40.90 -27.36
N ILE A 24 -0.97 -40.58 -26.40
CA ILE A 24 -2.39 -40.99 -26.43
C ILE A 24 -3.32 -39.77 -26.27
N THR A 25 -3.67 -39.11 -27.37
CA THR A 25 -5.02 -38.52 -27.68
C THR A 25 -5.09 -37.81 -29.05
N LEU A 26 -4.56 -38.46 -30.09
CA LEU A 26 -4.96 -38.23 -31.50
C LEU A 26 -5.29 -39.64 -32.06
N THR A 27 -6.42 -39.92 -32.73
CA THR A 27 -7.44 -39.08 -33.39
C THR A 27 -8.84 -39.74 -33.34
N SER A 28 -9.93 -38.96 -33.45
CA SER A 28 -11.21 -39.33 -34.12
C SER A 28 -12.22 -38.17 -34.18
N SER A 29 -12.07 -37.37 -35.24
CA SER A 29 -13.08 -36.90 -36.19
C SER A 29 -14.60 -37.07 -35.92
N ASN A 30 -15.37 -35.99 -36.08
CA ASN A 30 -16.08 -35.74 -37.36
C ASN A 30 -16.68 -34.31 -37.49
N ASN A 31 -16.93 -33.91 -38.74
CA ASN A 31 -17.37 -32.57 -39.18
C ASN A 31 -18.75 -32.12 -38.66
N ILE A 32 -18.89 -30.81 -38.45
CA ILE A 32 -20.08 -30.02 -38.83
C ILE A 32 -19.58 -28.83 -39.69
N ASP A 33 -20.41 -28.39 -40.63
CA ASP A 33 -20.01 -27.58 -41.80
C ASP A 33 -19.86 -26.05 -41.53
N SER A 34 -19.39 -25.39 -42.58
CA SER A 34 -18.67 -24.12 -42.71
C SER A 34 -19.40 -22.82 -42.37
N SER A 35 -18.57 -21.79 -42.15
CA SER A 35 -18.74 -20.40 -42.66
C SER A 35 -19.27 -19.29 -41.74
N LYS A 36 -18.38 -18.74 -40.89
CA LYS A 36 -18.08 -17.29 -40.75
C LYS A 36 -16.91 -17.09 -39.76
N ASN A 37 -15.69 -16.81 -40.22
CA ASN A 37 -15.15 -15.52 -40.70
C ASN A 37 -14.49 -14.65 -39.59
N ILE A 38 -13.25 -15.03 -39.24
CA ILE A 38 -12.09 -14.17 -38.93
C ILE A 38 -12.33 -12.91 -38.07
N LYS A 39 -12.00 -12.97 -36.76
CA LYS A 39 -11.60 -11.76 -36.01
C LYS A 39 -10.76 -11.92 -34.72
N GLU A 40 -10.54 -13.12 -34.21
CA GLU A 40 -9.89 -13.33 -32.89
C GLU A 40 -8.41 -13.75 -32.99
N THR A 41 -7.55 -12.87 -33.51
CA THR A 41 -6.07 -13.07 -33.45
C THR A 41 -5.30 -11.74 -33.41
N LYS A 42 -5.74 -10.78 -32.58
CA LYS A 42 -5.04 -9.48 -32.42
C LYS A 42 -4.92 -8.92 -30.99
N VAL A 43 -5.75 -9.35 -30.04
CA VAL A 43 -5.83 -8.72 -28.70
C VAL A 43 -4.60 -9.05 -27.81
N GLN A 44 -3.93 -10.19 -28.01
CA GLN A 44 -2.81 -10.61 -27.13
C GLN A 44 -1.43 -9.95 -27.42
N GLN A 45 -1.31 -9.08 -28.43
CA GLN A 45 -0.06 -8.33 -28.68
C GLN A 45 -0.05 -6.91 -28.09
N GLU A 46 -1.22 -6.35 -27.76
CA GLU A 46 -1.34 -4.97 -27.33
C GLU A 46 -0.95 -4.78 -25.85
N SER A 47 -1.33 -5.74 -24.99
CA SER A 47 -1.02 -5.73 -23.56
C SER A 47 0.48 -5.77 -23.22
N LYS A 48 1.31 -6.43 -24.06
CA LYS A 48 2.76 -6.46 -23.87
C LYS A 48 3.48 -5.21 -24.38
N LYS A 49 2.88 -4.42 -25.28
CA LYS A 49 3.48 -3.16 -25.74
C LYS A 49 3.30 -2.04 -24.70
N THR A 50 2.15 -2.00 -24.02
CA THR A 50 1.85 -0.99 -23.00
C THR A 50 2.71 -1.13 -21.73
N PHE A 51 3.13 -2.35 -21.36
CA PHE A 51 3.98 -2.56 -20.19
C PHE A 51 5.41 -1.99 -20.39
N VAL A 52 5.97 -2.14 -21.59
CA VAL A 52 7.35 -1.73 -21.90
C VAL A 52 7.51 -0.21 -22.04
N LEU A 53 6.46 0.53 -22.42
CA LEU A 53 6.58 2.00 -22.50
C LEU A 53 6.61 2.70 -21.13
N LYS A 54 6.01 2.13 -20.08
CA LYS A 54 5.94 2.80 -18.77
C LYS A 54 7.22 2.72 -17.95
N GLN A 55 8.04 1.68 -18.12
CA GLN A 55 9.28 1.55 -17.35
C GLN A 55 10.37 2.56 -17.78
N ASN A 56 10.24 3.18 -18.96
CA ASN A 56 11.20 4.15 -19.48
C ASN A 56 10.83 5.62 -19.16
N GLU A 57 9.71 5.86 -18.48
CA GLU A 57 9.20 7.20 -18.15
C GLU A 57 9.52 7.59 -16.68
N GLU A 58 9.70 6.60 -15.79
CA GLU A 58 10.02 6.82 -14.37
C GLU A 58 11.50 7.15 -14.11
N GLU A 59 12.43 6.78 -15.00
CA GLU A 59 13.88 7.07 -14.85
C GLU A 59 14.27 8.50 -15.31
N ASN A 60 13.37 9.23 -15.99
CA ASN A 60 13.70 10.47 -16.71
C ASN A 60 13.06 11.74 -16.12
N LEU A 61 12.48 11.65 -14.91
CA LEU A 61 11.81 12.76 -14.21
C LEU A 61 12.59 13.35 -13.04
N GLU A 62 13.74 12.78 -12.66
CA GLU A 62 14.54 13.24 -11.50
C GLU A 62 15.52 14.39 -11.84
N LEU A 63 15.58 14.85 -13.10
CA LEU A 63 16.60 15.81 -13.58
C LEU A 63 16.04 17.03 -14.37
N GLN A 64 14.97 17.69 -13.91
CA GLN A 64 14.72 19.11 -14.24
C GLN A 64 13.64 19.82 -13.39
N SER A 65 14.03 20.44 -12.28
CA SER A 65 13.35 21.66 -11.76
C SER A 65 14.18 22.34 -10.66
N ASN A 66 14.92 23.40 -11.00
CA ASN A 66 15.53 24.31 -10.02
C ASN A 66 15.88 25.67 -10.68
N GLN A 67 15.60 26.77 -9.97
CA GLN A 67 15.91 28.20 -10.26
C GLN A 67 15.07 28.93 -11.35
N GLU A 68 14.55 30.15 -11.09
CA GLU A 68 13.98 30.69 -9.82
C GLU A 68 12.44 30.87 -9.97
N THR A 69 11.80 31.95 -10.44
CA THR A 69 12.21 33.37 -10.60
C THR A 69 11.09 34.30 -10.13
N LYS A 70 11.40 35.23 -9.23
CA LYS A 70 10.45 36.17 -8.60
C LYS A 70 9.75 37.10 -9.60
N SER A 71 8.47 37.37 -9.34
CA SER A 71 7.86 38.69 -9.62
C SER A 71 6.79 39.04 -8.58
N LYS A 72 6.49 40.33 -8.42
CA LYS A 72 5.51 40.85 -7.44
C LYS A 72 4.30 41.46 -8.17
N GLN A 73 3.10 41.06 -7.76
CA GLN A 73 1.95 41.94 -7.48
C GLN A 73 0.89 41.10 -6.76
N SER A 74 0.52 41.36 -5.50
CA SER A 74 -0.21 42.55 -5.02
C SER A 74 -1.53 42.76 -5.76
N ASN A 75 -2.62 42.30 -5.15
CA ASN A 75 -3.84 43.10 -5.12
C ASN A 75 -4.51 42.96 -3.75
N THR A 76 -4.87 44.12 -3.20
CA THR A 76 -5.47 44.26 -1.87
C THR A 76 -6.96 43.95 -1.92
N ASN A 77 -7.48 43.30 -0.88
CA ASN A 77 -8.82 43.61 -0.40
C ASN A 77 -8.86 43.58 1.14
N LYS A 78 -9.82 44.30 1.72
CA LYS A 78 -9.76 44.84 3.09
C LYS A 78 -11.09 44.58 3.82
N SER A 79 -11.01 44.59 5.16
CA SER A 79 -12.13 44.57 6.12
C SER A 79 -12.73 43.16 6.37
N THR A 80 -13.22 42.84 7.57
CA THR A 80 -13.35 43.66 8.81
C THR A 80 -12.96 42.87 10.06
N LYS A 81 -12.41 43.59 11.05
CA LYS A 81 -12.15 43.12 12.42
C LYS A 81 -13.45 42.93 13.21
N VAL A 82 -13.58 41.81 13.93
CA VAL A 82 -14.47 41.69 15.10
C VAL A 82 -13.68 41.02 16.23
N GLU A 83 -13.60 41.67 17.38
CA GLU A 83 -13.12 41.08 18.64
C GLU A 83 -14.34 40.81 19.53
N THR A 84 -14.34 39.69 20.24
CA THR A 84 -15.07 39.58 21.51
C THR A 84 -14.36 38.56 22.39
N ASN A 85 -13.82 39.00 23.53
CA ASN A 85 -13.24 38.13 24.54
C ASN A 85 -14.29 37.81 25.60
N GLN A 86 -14.33 36.57 26.10
CA GLN A 86 -14.17 36.34 27.55
C GLN A 86 -13.90 34.87 27.89
N ASP A 87 -13.24 34.69 29.03
CA ASP A 87 -12.63 33.45 29.53
C ASP A 87 -13.60 32.33 29.90
N ASN A 88 -13.05 31.11 29.98
CA ASN A 88 -13.11 30.32 31.22
C ASN A 88 -11.89 29.39 31.32
N ASN A 89 -11.26 29.35 32.50
CA ASN A 89 -10.16 28.43 32.85
C ASN A 89 -10.69 26.98 32.97
N THR A 90 -9.93 25.87 33.02
CA THR A 90 -8.56 25.55 33.50
C THR A 90 -8.25 24.09 33.03
N PRO A 91 -7.05 23.47 33.20
CA PRO A 91 -5.75 24.00 33.61
C PRO A 91 -4.62 23.80 32.57
N THR A 92 -3.49 24.43 32.85
CA THR A 92 -2.21 24.35 32.13
C THR A 92 -1.60 22.94 32.01
N SER A 93 -0.83 22.74 30.95
CA SER A 93 0.37 21.90 30.95
C SER A 93 1.46 22.55 30.09
N ASP A 94 1.97 23.69 30.55
CA ASP A 94 3.31 24.13 30.15
C ASP A 94 4.31 23.09 30.64
N ASP A 95 5.23 22.64 29.76
CA ASP A 95 6.64 22.87 30.06
C ASP A 95 7.57 22.68 28.85
N ASN A 96 8.62 23.50 28.88
CA ASN A 96 9.82 23.56 28.05
C ASN A 96 10.23 22.28 27.28
N VAL A 97 10.19 22.32 25.94
CA VAL A 97 10.89 21.35 25.06
C VAL A 97 11.81 22.05 24.05
N ALA A 98 12.63 22.98 24.56
CA ALA A 98 13.93 23.24 23.96
C ALA A 98 14.88 22.10 24.38
N ASN A 99 15.30 21.26 23.43
CA ASN A 99 16.24 20.15 23.62
C ASN A 99 15.77 18.95 24.49
N GLY A 100 14.47 18.60 24.45
CA GLY A 100 13.95 17.33 24.99
C GLY A 100 13.60 16.32 23.88
N LYS A 101 13.75 15.01 24.15
CA LYS A 101 13.36 13.96 23.19
C LYS A 101 11.83 13.89 23.05
N ARG A 102 11.32 14.09 21.85
CA ARG A 102 9.88 14.01 21.53
C ARG A 102 9.48 12.59 21.12
N TYR A 103 8.24 12.22 21.43
CA TYR A 103 7.69 10.89 21.17
C TYR A 103 6.22 10.94 20.75
N ILE A 104 5.79 9.98 19.96
CA ILE A 104 4.38 9.68 19.64
C ILE A 104 4.06 8.22 19.98
N THR A 105 2.79 7.84 19.92
CA THR A 105 2.38 6.42 19.82
C THR A 105 1.76 6.12 18.47
N LEU A 106 2.20 5.04 17.81
CA LEU A 106 1.67 4.57 16.53
C LEU A 106 1.03 3.19 16.68
N SER A 107 -0.12 2.96 16.04
CA SER A 107 -0.71 1.63 15.85
C SER A 107 -1.20 1.43 14.41
N ILE A 108 -1.31 0.16 13.98
CA ILE A 108 -1.80 -0.23 12.66
C ILE A 108 -2.77 -1.40 12.83
N ASP A 109 -4.02 -1.26 12.39
CA ASP A 109 -5.01 -2.35 12.39
C ASP A 109 -5.85 -2.42 11.11
N CYS A 110 -6.36 -3.61 10.83
CA CYS A 110 -7.26 -3.94 9.72
C CYS A 110 -8.52 -4.66 10.22
N LYS A 111 -9.00 -4.35 11.42
CA LYS A 111 -10.08 -5.08 12.11
C LYS A 111 -11.38 -5.14 11.30
N THR A 112 -11.65 -4.12 10.50
CA THR A 112 -12.77 -4.04 9.54
C THR A 112 -12.80 -5.21 8.56
N ILE A 113 -11.63 -5.72 8.15
CA ILE A 113 -11.51 -6.88 7.26
C ILE A 113 -12.04 -8.16 7.91
N LEU A 114 -11.93 -8.31 9.24
CA LEU A 114 -12.47 -9.50 9.94
C LEU A 114 -14.00 -9.60 9.82
N ASN A 115 -14.69 -8.46 9.74
CA ASN A 115 -16.15 -8.41 9.57
C ASN A 115 -16.59 -8.73 8.13
N ASN A 116 -15.66 -8.67 7.17
CA ASN A 116 -15.91 -8.79 5.73
C ASN A 116 -15.02 -9.89 5.09
N LEU A 117 -14.54 -10.85 5.88
CA LEU A 117 -13.49 -11.80 5.47
C LEU A 117 -13.93 -12.74 4.32
N ASN A 118 -15.23 -12.91 4.15
CA ASN A 118 -15.89 -13.60 3.02
C ASN A 118 -15.74 -12.87 1.67
N GLU A 119 -15.43 -11.58 1.67
CA GLU A 119 -15.25 -10.74 0.47
C GLU A 119 -13.78 -10.40 0.18
N LEU A 120 -12.89 -10.65 1.15
CA LEU A 120 -11.45 -10.53 0.95
C LEU A 120 -10.97 -11.62 -0.05
N PRO A 121 -10.25 -11.26 -1.13
CA PRO A 121 -9.71 -12.26 -2.05
C PRO A 121 -8.69 -13.19 -1.35
N GLU A 122 -8.82 -14.50 -1.55
CA GLU A 122 -8.13 -15.57 -0.80
C GLU A 122 -6.63 -15.33 -0.60
N GLN A 123 -5.94 -14.85 -1.65
CA GLN A 123 -4.50 -14.57 -1.64
C GLN A 123 -4.04 -13.55 -0.57
N TYR A 124 -4.96 -12.80 0.05
CA TYR A 124 -4.68 -11.83 1.11
C TYR A 124 -4.97 -12.32 2.52
N HIS A 125 -5.63 -13.47 2.70
CA HIS A 125 -6.06 -13.96 4.02
C HIS A 125 -4.89 -14.19 4.98
N SER A 126 -3.75 -14.64 4.47
CA SER A 126 -2.51 -14.85 5.23
C SER A 126 -1.86 -13.57 5.76
N PHE A 127 -2.28 -12.39 5.28
CA PHE A 127 -1.79 -11.08 5.72
C PHE A 127 -2.70 -10.39 6.74
N VAL A 128 -3.83 -11.01 7.09
CA VAL A 128 -4.76 -10.51 8.12
C VAL A 128 -4.48 -11.23 9.45
N PRO A 129 -3.97 -10.53 10.48
CA PRO A 129 -3.84 -11.12 11.81
C PRO A 129 -5.20 -11.52 12.37
N SER A 130 -5.29 -12.60 13.13
CA SER A 130 -6.58 -13.10 13.67
C SER A 130 -7.29 -12.15 14.64
N ASN A 131 -6.57 -11.16 15.19
CA ASN A 131 -7.11 -10.05 15.99
C ASN A 131 -7.19 -8.72 15.23
N GLY A 132 -6.86 -8.71 13.94
CA GLY A 132 -6.80 -7.54 13.07
C GLY A 132 -5.67 -6.57 13.37
N VAL A 133 -4.76 -6.84 14.31
CA VAL A 133 -3.70 -5.89 14.73
C VAL A 133 -2.38 -6.23 14.04
N ILE A 134 -2.00 -5.40 13.07
CA ILE A 134 -0.72 -5.48 12.35
C ILE A 134 0.43 -4.91 13.21
N LEU A 135 0.15 -3.84 13.94
CA LEU A 135 1.08 -3.22 14.89
C LEU A 135 0.30 -2.72 16.12
N ALA A 136 0.53 -3.34 17.27
CA ALA A 136 0.04 -2.85 18.56
C ALA A 136 0.69 -1.50 18.91
N GLU A 137 0.07 -0.73 19.82
CA GLU A 137 0.55 0.62 20.18
C GLU A 137 2.05 0.63 20.53
N LYS A 138 2.82 1.36 19.72
CA LYS A 138 4.27 1.46 19.84
C LYS A 138 4.68 2.89 20.07
N LYS A 139 5.46 3.15 21.13
CA LYS A 139 6.10 4.45 21.35
C LYS A 139 7.25 4.64 20.35
N VAL A 140 7.26 5.77 19.65
CA VAL A 140 8.22 6.11 18.59
C VAL A 140 8.83 7.47 18.92
N SER A 141 10.14 7.63 18.81
CA SER A 141 10.77 8.95 18.91
C SER A 141 10.63 9.73 17.61
N ILE A 142 10.32 11.02 17.69
CA ILE A 142 10.19 11.94 16.55
C ILE A 142 11.14 13.13 16.69
N ASN A 143 11.50 13.74 15.58
CA ASN A 143 12.20 15.04 15.54
C ASN A 143 11.18 16.19 15.46
N GLU A 144 11.67 17.43 15.33
CA GLU A 144 10.84 18.54 14.86
C GLU A 144 10.57 18.38 13.35
N GLY A 145 9.34 18.59 12.90
CA GLY A 145 8.98 18.47 11.49
C GLY A 145 8.68 17.05 10.99
N ASP A 146 8.96 15.98 11.77
CA ASP A 146 8.57 14.60 11.43
C ASP A 146 7.03 14.55 11.18
N THR A 147 6.61 14.08 10.00
CA THR A 147 5.18 14.00 9.63
C THR A 147 4.58 12.62 9.93
N VAL A 148 3.25 12.49 9.83
CA VAL A 148 2.56 11.18 9.88
C VAL A 148 3.13 10.22 8.84
N PHE A 149 3.47 10.71 7.64
CA PHE A 149 4.12 9.93 6.58
C PHE A 149 5.51 9.42 6.99
N ASP A 150 6.36 10.30 7.50
CA ASP A 150 7.73 9.93 7.89
C ASP A 150 7.71 8.89 9.01
N VAL A 151 6.79 9.04 9.96
CA VAL A 151 6.61 8.10 11.07
C VAL A 151 6.11 6.73 10.61
N ILE A 152 5.13 6.64 9.70
CA ILE A 152 4.68 5.32 9.20
C ILE A 152 5.76 4.64 8.36
N VAL A 153 6.50 5.36 7.51
CA VAL A 153 7.64 4.84 6.73
C VAL A 153 8.77 4.35 7.65
N LYS A 154 9.15 5.15 8.65
CA LYS A 154 10.17 4.82 9.67
C LYS A 154 9.81 3.54 10.42
N VAL A 155 8.59 3.44 10.94
CA VAL A 155 8.20 2.30 11.79
C VAL A 155 7.95 1.03 10.98
N THR A 156 7.28 1.08 9.84
CA THR A 156 7.09 -0.11 8.99
C THR A 156 8.42 -0.72 8.57
N LYS A 157 9.36 0.10 8.10
CA LYS A 157 10.75 -0.31 7.81
C LYS A 157 11.45 -0.92 9.03
N MET A 158 11.32 -0.31 10.22
CA MET A 158 11.86 -0.86 11.47
C MET A 158 11.19 -2.17 11.92
N GLN A 159 9.98 -2.50 11.45
CA GLN A 159 9.25 -3.71 11.81
C GLN A 159 9.18 -4.75 10.69
N LYS A 160 9.80 -4.49 9.53
CA LYS A 160 9.72 -5.31 8.32
C LYS A 160 8.28 -5.52 7.83
N ILE A 161 7.39 -4.59 8.15
CA ILE A 161 6.03 -4.54 7.59
C ILE A 161 6.16 -3.93 6.20
N GLN A 162 5.63 -4.60 5.18
CA GLN A 162 5.63 -4.04 3.82
C GLN A 162 4.76 -2.77 3.77
N LEU A 163 5.27 -1.72 3.15
CA LEU A 163 4.57 -0.45 2.90
C LEU A 163 4.66 -0.14 1.41
N SER A 164 3.60 0.43 0.84
CA SER A 164 3.61 1.03 -0.50
C SER A 164 2.88 2.37 -0.47
N SER A 165 3.41 3.37 -1.17
CA SER A 165 2.89 4.73 -1.14
C SER A 165 3.33 5.55 -2.36
N ILE A 166 2.45 6.42 -2.85
CA ILE A 166 2.75 7.40 -3.90
C ILE A 166 2.36 8.80 -3.42
N GLY A 167 3.25 9.79 -3.60
CA GLY A 167 3.03 11.19 -3.21
C GLY A 167 2.91 11.48 -1.69
N GLY A 168 2.57 10.49 -0.86
CA GLY A 168 2.13 10.63 0.53
C GLY A 168 0.84 9.84 0.83
N TYR A 169 0.13 9.40 -0.21
CA TYR A 169 -0.99 8.47 -0.11
C TYR A 169 -0.47 7.04 0.09
N ILE A 170 -1.04 6.31 1.06
CA ILE A 170 -0.63 4.94 1.39
C ILE A 170 -1.48 3.94 0.62
N GLN A 171 -0.85 3.20 -0.28
CA GLN A 171 -1.49 2.24 -1.16
C GLN A 171 -1.53 0.82 -0.60
N SER A 172 -0.62 0.46 0.33
CA SER A 172 -0.65 -0.83 1.00
C SER A 172 0.13 -0.79 2.31
N ILE A 173 -0.37 -1.49 3.34
CA ILE A 173 0.39 -1.85 4.54
C ILE A 173 0.23 -3.36 4.75
N ASN A 174 1.32 -4.04 5.16
CA ASN A 174 1.37 -5.49 5.39
C ASN A 174 0.96 -6.36 4.19
N ASN A 175 1.20 -5.90 2.96
CA ASN A 175 0.73 -6.53 1.71
C ASN A 175 -0.80 -6.53 1.50
N LEU A 176 -1.57 -5.82 2.33
CA LEU A 176 -2.98 -5.54 2.11
C LEU A 176 -3.10 -4.21 1.35
N PRO A 177 -3.43 -4.20 0.04
CA PRO A 177 -3.57 -2.97 -0.72
C PRO A 177 -4.88 -2.22 -0.41
N GLU A 178 -4.98 -0.99 -0.89
CA GLU A 178 -6.25 -0.33 -1.17
C GLU A 178 -7.12 -1.15 -2.14
N LYS A 179 -8.41 -0.81 -2.22
CA LYS A 179 -9.35 -1.30 -3.23
C LYS A 179 -9.65 -2.81 -3.21
N LEU A 180 -9.37 -3.50 -2.09
CA LEU A 180 -9.60 -4.95 -1.91
C LEU A 180 -11.06 -5.37 -2.04
N PHE A 181 -12.01 -4.49 -1.71
CA PHE A 181 -13.42 -4.81 -1.56
C PHE A 181 -14.19 -4.34 -2.80
N ASN A 182 -14.06 -5.09 -3.90
CA ASN A 182 -14.69 -4.78 -5.19
C ASN A 182 -14.34 -3.37 -5.73
N GLY A 183 -13.10 -2.91 -5.50
CA GLY A 183 -12.66 -1.56 -5.84
C GLY A 183 -12.82 -0.53 -4.71
N SER A 184 -13.55 -0.88 -3.64
CA SER A 184 -13.66 -0.12 -2.39
C SER A 184 -12.55 -0.49 -1.39
N GLY A 185 -12.31 0.43 -0.47
CA GLY A 185 -11.48 0.24 0.70
C GLY A 185 -10.08 0.84 0.59
N GLY A 186 -9.45 1.09 1.74
CA GLY A 186 -8.18 1.81 1.80
C GLY A 186 -7.68 2.09 3.21
N TRP A 187 -6.52 2.73 3.28
CA TRP A 187 -5.80 3.04 4.50
C TRP A 187 -6.12 4.45 4.99
N MET A 188 -6.89 4.53 6.08
CA MET A 188 -7.23 5.78 6.76
C MET A 188 -6.28 6.02 7.93
N TYR A 189 -5.99 7.29 8.24
CA TYR A 189 -5.26 7.66 9.46
C TYR A 189 -6.05 8.65 10.32
N GLU A 190 -5.92 8.47 11.63
CA GLU A 190 -6.38 9.42 12.65
C GLU A 190 -5.19 9.87 13.51
N VAL A 191 -5.27 11.10 14.02
CA VAL A 191 -4.40 11.64 15.06
C VAL A 191 -5.27 12.08 16.22
N ASN A 192 -4.97 11.58 17.42
CA ASN A 192 -5.71 11.84 18.67
C ASN A 192 -7.22 11.55 18.59
N GLY A 193 -7.64 10.59 17.76
CA GLY A 193 -9.05 10.25 17.54
C GLY A 193 -9.76 11.07 16.45
N ILE A 194 -9.06 11.98 15.78
CA ILE A 194 -9.60 12.79 14.67
C ILE A 194 -9.01 12.27 13.36
N TYR A 195 -9.86 11.86 12.42
CA TYR A 195 -9.44 11.49 11.07
C TYR A 195 -8.91 12.71 10.32
N GLY A 196 -7.76 12.57 9.66
CA GLY A 196 -7.00 13.70 9.12
C GLY A 196 -7.73 14.49 8.02
N ASP A 197 -7.71 15.82 8.15
CA ASP A 197 -8.20 16.79 7.15
C ASP A 197 -7.17 17.06 6.02
N LYS A 198 -5.95 16.54 6.18
CA LYS A 198 -4.75 16.85 5.38
C LYS A 198 -4.07 15.59 4.85
N GLY A 199 -3.16 15.77 3.89
CA GLY A 199 -2.23 14.72 3.48
C GLY A 199 -1.34 14.26 4.64
N SER A 200 -0.95 12.98 4.66
CA SER A 200 -0.09 12.43 5.73
C SER A 200 1.31 13.09 5.79
N LYS A 201 1.76 13.71 4.70
CA LYS A 201 2.98 14.54 4.60
C LYS A 201 2.78 16.01 5.03
N GLU A 202 1.56 16.45 5.24
CA GLU A 202 1.23 17.82 5.65
C GLU A 202 0.95 17.89 7.15
N TYR A 203 0.52 16.79 7.75
CA TYR A 203 0.37 16.67 9.20
C TYR A 203 1.73 16.43 9.88
N VAL A 204 2.35 17.53 10.32
CA VAL A 204 3.50 17.53 11.24
C VAL A 204 3.05 17.08 12.63
N LEU A 205 3.78 16.15 13.25
CA LEU A 205 3.42 15.56 14.54
C LEU A 205 3.98 16.33 15.74
N ASN A 206 3.19 16.35 16.82
CA ASN A 206 3.52 16.93 18.10
C ASN A 206 3.94 15.87 19.12
N ASN A 207 4.54 16.32 20.22
CA ASN A 207 4.90 15.43 21.33
C ASN A 207 3.64 14.87 22.02
N ASN A 208 3.63 13.56 22.24
CA ASN A 208 2.54 12.73 22.77
C ASN A 208 1.34 12.48 21.83
N ASP A 209 1.43 12.84 20.53
CA ASP A 209 0.37 12.51 19.56
C ASP A 209 0.13 10.99 19.46
N LYS A 210 -1.14 10.60 19.28
CA LYS A 210 -1.59 9.23 19.08
C LYS A 210 -2.04 9.02 17.64
N VAL A 211 -1.22 8.35 16.84
CA VAL A 211 -1.51 8.05 15.43
C VAL A 211 -2.04 6.62 15.31
N LYS A 212 -3.17 6.43 14.65
CA LYS A 212 -3.62 5.09 14.22
C LYS A 212 -3.81 5.04 12.71
N TRP A 213 -3.26 4.01 12.07
CA TRP A 213 -3.63 3.62 10.71
C TRP A 213 -4.63 2.48 10.77
N ARG A 214 -5.77 2.64 10.09
CA ARG A 214 -6.88 1.69 10.11
C ARG A 214 -7.36 1.42 8.69
N TYR A 215 -7.57 0.14 8.36
CA TYR A 215 -8.23 -0.21 7.10
C TYR A 215 -9.72 0.14 7.16
N SER A 216 -10.29 0.67 6.08
CA SER A 216 -11.73 0.74 5.84
C SER A 216 -12.03 -0.18 4.66
N CYS A 217 -12.99 -1.10 4.76
CA CYS A 217 -13.48 -1.90 3.64
C CYS A 217 -14.45 -1.06 2.79
N TYR A 218 -15.35 -0.35 3.47
CA TYR A 218 -16.37 0.51 2.91
C TYR A 218 -16.37 1.90 3.55
N SER A 219 -17.18 2.79 2.99
CA SER A 219 -17.42 4.12 3.57
C SER A 219 -18.35 3.99 4.76
N GLY A 220 -17.89 4.41 5.95
CA GLY A 220 -18.65 4.34 7.20
C GLY A 220 -18.03 3.44 8.27
N ASP A 221 -17.21 2.44 7.92
CA ASP A 221 -16.67 1.41 8.86
C ASP A 221 -15.88 1.93 10.08
N LEU A 222 -15.54 3.23 10.07
CA LEU A 222 -14.59 3.87 10.98
C LEU A 222 -15.19 5.05 11.77
N TYR A 223 -16.50 5.29 11.65
CA TYR A 223 -17.25 6.39 12.27
C TYR A 223 -18.33 5.89 13.24
#